data_AF-A0A7Y4SWT3-F1
#
_entry.id   AF-A0A7Y4SWT3-F1
#
_cell.length_a   1.000
_cell.length_b   1.000
_cell.length_c   1.000
_cell.angle_alpha   90.00
_cell.angle_beta   90.00
_cell.angle_gamma   90.00
#
_symmetry.space_group_name_H-M   'P 1'
#
loop_
_entity.id
_entity.type
_entity.pdbx_description
1 polymer ?
#
loop_
_entity_poly.entity_id
_entity_poly.type
_entity_poly.pdbx_seq_one_letter_code
_entity_poly.pdbx_strand_id
1 'polypeptide(L)'
;MLHDLETAAGREFYGLAEEELAGVEVVPLRVRAGDEASCLNLDLPRSPRLLGVRPARLAGRFRFSQGPDALEQPWALLDTRLDPYLGVEVVPAIVDATSLQWTLHKRLGDELELVDGRGRPFRVRFVAALADSVLQGDVLIAEARFEALFPDEAGQRAFLLDAPPERAAVLAERLARALADEGLTLVPTHERLDLLHGVQNTYLTIFQALGGLGLVLGSAGLLALVLRSAVERRGELALMRALGFSKAELRWLFLGEQAGLVWIGLVVGALAGLCVVLPSLDFGALHPLRTLALLLVAVGLSGTGWVWLGATAALRGPMLAALNRE
;
A
#
# COMPACT_ATOMS: atom_id res chain seq x y z
N MET A 1 -2.50 10.88 -30.15
CA MET A 1 -3.70 10.95 -31.01
C MET A 1 -4.10 12.38 -31.26
N LEU A 2 -4.59 12.64 -32.46
CA LEU A 2 -5.10 13.93 -32.92
C LEU A 2 -6.63 14.03 -32.83
N HIS A 3 -7.34 12.90 -32.91
CA HIS A 3 -8.80 12.82 -32.85
C HIS A 3 -9.28 12.30 -31.50
N ASP A 4 -10.34 12.92 -30.98
CA ASP A 4 -10.95 12.58 -29.70
C ASP A 4 -11.86 11.35 -29.86
N LEU A 5 -11.56 10.28 -29.10
CA LEU A 5 -12.27 9.01 -29.11
C LEU A 5 -13.73 9.12 -28.64
N GLU A 6 -14.10 10.19 -27.94
CA GLU A 6 -15.50 10.41 -27.55
C GLU A 6 -16.33 11.05 -28.67
N THR A 7 -15.69 11.62 -29.69
CA THR A 7 -16.41 12.26 -30.80
C THR A 7 -16.80 11.24 -31.87
N ALA A 8 -17.96 11.45 -32.52
CA ALA A 8 -18.40 10.59 -33.62
C ALA A 8 -17.34 10.49 -34.75
N ALA A 9 -16.71 11.63 -35.10
CA ALA A 9 -15.65 11.68 -36.10
C ALA A 9 -14.38 10.91 -35.69
N GLY A 10 -14.00 10.95 -34.41
CA GLY A 10 -12.88 10.16 -33.89
C GLY A 10 -13.18 8.67 -33.86
N ARG A 11 -14.38 8.28 -33.42
CA ARG A 11 -14.82 6.87 -33.42
C ARG A 11 -14.85 6.28 -34.83
N GLU A 12 -15.38 7.03 -35.79
CA GLU A 12 -15.42 6.63 -37.19
C GLU A 12 -14.01 6.52 -37.79
N PHE A 13 -13.12 7.47 -37.49
CA PHE A 13 -11.72 7.44 -37.95
C PHE A 13 -10.98 6.18 -37.47
N TYR A 14 -11.21 5.75 -36.22
CA TYR A 14 -10.58 4.56 -35.64
C TYR A 14 -11.39 3.26 -35.82
N GLY A 15 -12.51 3.30 -36.54
CA GLY A 15 -13.35 2.12 -36.81
C GLY A 15 -14.01 1.52 -35.56
N LEU A 16 -14.29 2.34 -34.54
CA LEU A 16 -14.93 1.94 -33.28
C LEU A 16 -16.43 2.17 -33.33
N ALA A 17 -17.22 1.16 -33.00
CA ALA A 17 -18.68 1.30 -32.92
C ALA A 17 -19.10 1.98 -31.61
N GLU A 18 -20.20 2.73 -31.64
CA GLU A 18 -20.75 3.39 -30.46
C GLU A 18 -21.11 2.40 -29.34
N GLU A 19 -21.59 1.22 -29.71
CA GLU A 19 -21.95 0.12 -28.79
C GLU A 19 -20.72 -0.47 -28.07
N GLU A 20 -19.54 -0.41 -28.70
CA GLU A 20 -18.30 -0.92 -28.12
C GLU A 20 -17.81 -0.03 -26.98
N LEU A 21 -18.03 1.29 -27.09
CA LEU A 21 -17.67 2.31 -26.10
C LEU A 21 -18.83 2.70 -25.16
N ALA A 22 -19.97 2.03 -25.27
CA ALA A 22 -21.12 2.30 -24.40
C ALA A 22 -20.78 2.04 -22.93
N GLY A 23 -20.90 3.07 -22.09
CA GLY A 23 -20.56 3.02 -20.67
C GLY A 23 -19.06 3.05 -20.38
N VAL A 24 -18.23 3.41 -21.38
CA VAL A 24 -16.81 3.66 -21.22
C VAL A 24 -16.57 5.16 -21.16
N GLU A 25 -15.91 5.63 -20.11
CA GLU A 25 -15.48 7.02 -20.02
C GLU A 25 -13.98 7.13 -20.34
N VAL A 26 -13.63 8.05 -21.23
CA VAL A 26 -12.24 8.27 -21.64
C VAL A 26 -11.78 9.61 -21.09
N VAL A 27 -10.75 9.59 -20.25
CA VAL A 27 -10.10 10.80 -19.75
C VAL A 27 -8.77 10.96 -20.46
N PRO A 28 -8.70 11.83 -21.47
CA PRO A 28 -7.44 12.09 -22.14
C PRO A 28 -6.54 13.01 -21.32
N LEU A 29 -5.24 12.79 -21.45
CA LEU A 29 -4.20 13.54 -20.75
C LEU A 29 -3.15 14.01 -21.76
N ARG A 30 -2.77 15.28 -21.63
CA ARG A 30 -1.59 15.81 -22.31
C ARG A 30 -0.34 15.38 -21.57
N VAL A 31 0.73 15.07 -22.30
CA VAL A 31 1.97 14.56 -21.71
C VAL A 31 3.14 15.37 -22.25
N ARG A 32 3.90 15.98 -21.34
CA ARG A 32 5.26 16.42 -21.65
C ARG A 32 6.22 15.37 -21.15
N ALA A 33 7.09 14.89 -22.04
CA ALA A 33 8.15 13.97 -21.65
C ALA A 33 9.07 14.63 -20.60
N GLY A 34 9.44 13.87 -19.59
CA GLY A 34 10.33 14.26 -18.52
C GLY A 34 10.89 13.00 -17.85
N ASP A 35 11.75 13.18 -16.87
CA ASP A 35 12.29 12.11 -16.05
C ASP A 35 11.15 11.48 -15.23
N GLU A 36 11.12 10.15 -15.16
CA GLU A 36 10.12 9.43 -14.37
C GLU A 36 10.36 9.68 -12.88
N ALA A 37 9.37 10.21 -12.15
CA ALA A 37 9.47 10.47 -10.71
C ALA A 37 8.77 9.38 -9.87
N SER A 38 8.76 8.14 -10.36
CA SER A 38 8.23 7.00 -9.62
C SER A 38 9.29 6.42 -8.67
N CYS A 39 8.87 5.64 -7.68
CA CYS A 39 9.79 4.93 -6.77
C CYS A 39 10.67 3.88 -7.47
N LEU A 40 10.45 3.63 -8.76
CA LEU A 40 11.26 2.74 -9.59
C LEU A 40 12.51 3.45 -10.15
N ASN A 41 12.52 4.79 -10.17
CA ASN A 41 13.67 5.57 -10.60
C ASN A 41 14.52 5.98 -9.37
N LEU A 42 15.79 5.55 -9.37
CA LEU A 42 16.76 5.82 -8.30
C LEU A 42 17.45 7.19 -8.43
N ASP A 43 17.34 7.84 -9.58
CA ASP A 43 17.89 9.18 -9.82
C ASP A 43 16.88 10.27 -9.41
N LEU A 44 17.34 11.39 -8.82
CA LEU A 44 16.47 12.54 -8.57
C LEU A 44 16.08 13.19 -9.92
N PRO A 45 14.81 13.13 -10.33
CA PRO A 45 14.36 13.72 -11.59
C PRO A 45 14.49 15.23 -11.51
N ARG A 46 15.27 15.82 -12.40
CA ARG A 46 15.42 17.29 -12.48
C ARG A 46 14.27 17.94 -13.22
N SER A 47 13.61 17.17 -14.09
CA SER A 47 12.43 17.59 -14.84
C SER A 47 11.39 16.46 -14.82
N PRO A 48 10.53 16.35 -13.79
CA PRO A 48 9.53 15.31 -13.73
C PRO A 48 8.57 15.39 -14.92
N ARG A 49 8.04 14.24 -15.33
CA ARG A 49 6.98 14.15 -16.33
C ARG A 49 5.76 14.98 -15.90
N LEU A 50 5.26 15.81 -16.81
CA LEU A 50 4.10 16.67 -16.58
C LEU A 50 2.88 16.16 -17.33
N LEU A 51 1.75 16.11 -16.64
CA LEU A 51 0.45 15.77 -17.20
C LEU A 51 -0.49 16.96 -17.16
N GLY A 52 -1.04 17.30 -18.33
CA GLY A 52 -2.13 18.28 -18.44
C GLY A 52 -3.47 17.56 -18.30
N VAL A 53 -4.25 17.96 -17.29
CA VAL A 53 -5.53 17.30 -16.95
C VAL A 53 -6.69 18.29 -16.92
N ARG A 54 -7.89 17.83 -17.25
CA ARG A 54 -9.12 18.62 -17.09
C ARG A 54 -9.75 18.31 -15.73
N PRO A 55 -9.78 19.26 -14.78
CA PRO A 55 -10.33 19.01 -13.44
C PRO A 55 -11.76 18.47 -13.45
N ALA A 56 -12.63 19.00 -14.32
CA ALA A 56 -14.01 18.54 -14.46
C ALA A 56 -14.14 17.07 -14.87
N ARG A 57 -13.18 16.52 -15.63
CA ARG A 57 -13.16 15.11 -16.05
C ARG A 57 -12.59 14.18 -14.99
N LEU A 58 -11.99 14.71 -13.92
CA LEU A 58 -11.46 13.93 -12.81
C LEU A 58 -12.30 14.10 -11.53
N ALA A 59 -13.33 14.94 -11.56
CA ALA A 59 -14.23 15.15 -10.43
C ALA A 59 -14.82 13.82 -9.92
N GLY A 60 -14.76 13.60 -8.60
CA GLY A 60 -15.22 12.36 -7.96
C GLY A 60 -14.33 11.13 -8.16
N ARG A 61 -13.23 11.25 -8.93
CA ARG A 61 -12.24 10.18 -9.12
C ARG A 61 -11.01 10.40 -8.24
N PHE A 62 -10.32 9.30 -7.96
CA PHE A 62 -9.12 9.21 -7.12
C PHE A 62 -9.36 9.57 -5.65
N ARG A 63 -8.47 9.07 -4.80
CA ARG A 63 -8.42 9.41 -3.38
C ARG A 63 -7.31 10.42 -3.14
N PHE A 64 -7.53 11.37 -2.24
CA PHE A 64 -6.53 12.33 -1.79
C PHE A 64 -6.07 11.95 -0.38
N SER A 65 -4.76 11.99 -0.14
CA SER A 65 -4.14 11.70 1.16
C SER A 65 -3.81 12.98 1.92
N GLN A 66 -3.49 14.07 1.19
CA GLN A 66 -3.13 15.35 1.76
C GLN A 66 -3.73 16.47 0.91
N GLY A 67 -4.16 17.54 1.58
CA GLY A 67 -4.77 18.71 0.94
C GLY A 67 -5.68 19.41 1.95
N PRO A 68 -6.28 20.56 1.61
CA PRO A 68 -7.28 21.16 2.47
C PRO A 68 -8.44 20.17 2.68
N ASP A 69 -8.62 19.68 3.91
CA ASP A 69 -9.62 18.67 4.32
C ASP A 69 -11.08 19.03 3.97
N ALA A 70 -11.32 20.27 3.49
CA ALA A 70 -12.62 20.91 3.37
C ALA A 70 -13.11 21.11 1.93
N LEU A 71 -12.46 20.55 0.90
CA LEU A 71 -12.87 20.79 -0.48
C LEU A 71 -13.72 19.64 -1.02
N GLU A 72 -15.01 19.89 -1.19
CA GLU A 72 -15.96 19.02 -1.94
C GLU A 72 -15.45 18.70 -3.36
N GLN A 73 -14.52 19.50 -3.90
CA GLN A 73 -13.95 19.37 -5.25
C GLN A 73 -12.42 19.58 -5.24
N PRO A 74 -11.62 18.56 -4.88
CA PRO A 74 -10.16 18.70 -4.74
C PRO A 74 -9.45 19.01 -6.07
N TRP A 75 -9.99 18.54 -7.20
CA TRP A 75 -9.42 18.81 -8.53
C TRP A 75 -9.54 20.28 -8.96
N ALA A 76 -10.53 21.02 -8.43
CA ALA A 76 -10.72 22.44 -8.75
C ALA A 76 -9.54 23.31 -8.25
N LEU A 77 -8.72 22.80 -7.34
CA LEU A 77 -7.50 23.48 -6.89
C LEU A 77 -6.53 23.78 -8.04
N LEU A 78 -6.50 22.95 -9.09
CA LEU A 78 -5.66 23.16 -10.26
C LEU A 78 -6.06 24.40 -11.08
N ASP A 79 -7.31 24.87 -10.97
CA ASP A 79 -7.79 26.06 -11.66
C ASP A 79 -7.54 27.36 -10.86
N THR A 80 -7.03 27.23 -9.63
CA THR A 80 -6.77 28.37 -8.75
C THR A 80 -5.67 29.27 -9.31
N ARG A 81 -5.87 30.58 -9.26
CA ARG A 81 -4.81 31.54 -9.60
C ARG A 81 -3.93 31.78 -8.38
N LEU A 82 -2.64 31.51 -8.52
CA LEU A 82 -1.62 31.83 -7.52
C LEU A 82 -0.89 33.10 -7.94
N ASP A 83 -0.59 33.96 -6.95
CA ASP A 83 0.16 35.17 -7.20
C ASP A 83 1.60 34.84 -7.63
N PRO A 84 2.16 35.55 -8.64
CA PRO A 84 3.54 35.36 -9.06
C PRO A 84 4.51 35.61 -7.89
N TYR A 85 5.50 34.74 -7.73
CA TYR A 85 6.56 34.92 -6.75
C TYR A 85 7.80 35.51 -7.44
N LEU A 86 8.25 36.70 -7.01
CA LEU A 86 9.38 37.41 -7.62
C LEU A 86 9.25 37.60 -9.15
N GLY A 87 8.03 37.77 -9.66
CA GLY A 87 7.75 37.92 -11.09
C GLY A 87 7.80 36.63 -11.91
N VAL A 88 7.99 35.47 -11.26
CA VAL A 88 7.92 34.15 -11.87
C VAL A 88 6.50 33.59 -11.70
N GLU A 89 5.93 33.05 -12.78
CA GLU A 89 4.59 32.44 -12.76
C GLU A 89 4.59 31.19 -11.86
N VAL A 90 3.55 31.08 -11.01
CA VAL A 90 3.35 29.95 -10.11
C VAL A 90 2.06 29.23 -10.51
N VAL A 91 2.17 27.93 -10.76
CA VAL A 91 1.08 27.08 -11.25
C VAL A 91 0.72 26.05 -10.17
N PRO A 92 -0.56 25.90 -9.78
CA PRO A 92 -0.94 24.85 -8.85
C PRO A 92 -0.74 23.47 -9.50
N ALA A 93 -0.21 22.54 -8.72
CA ALA A 93 0.03 21.17 -9.15
C ALA A 93 -0.43 20.15 -8.10
N ILE A 94 -0.87 19.00 -8.58
CA ILE A 94 -1.20 17.82 -7.78
C ILE A 94 -0.21 16.72 -8.15
N VAL A 95 0.17 15.89 -7.18
CA VAL A 95 1.09 14.76 -7.39
C VAL A 95 0.71 13.62 -6.45
N ASP A 96 1.14 12.39 -6.71
CA ASP A 96 1.01 11.32 -5.72
C ASP A 96 1.82 11.63 -4.44
N ALA A 97 1.26 11.30 -3.27
CA ALA A 97 1.90 11.60 -1.99
C ALA A 97 3.23 10.88 -1.79
N THR A 98 3.36 9.66 -2.31
CA THR A 98 4.62 8.90 -2.25
C THR A 98 5.68 9.59 -3.08
N SER A 99 5.34 10.01 -4.31
CA SER A 99 6.25 10.77 -5.17
C SER A 99 6.61 12.13 -4.58
N LEU A 100 5.67 12.84 -3.96
CA LEU A 100 5.92 14.13 -3.30
C LEU A 100 6.97 13.99 -2.20
N GLN A 101 6.79 13.01 -1.32
CA GLN A 101 7.64 12.79 -0.14
C GLN A 101 9.00 12.16 -0.49
N TRP A 102 8.99 11.09 -1.29
CA TRP A 102 10.16 10.22 -1.46
C TRP A 102 10.97 10.49 -2.71
N THR A 103 10.34 11.00 -3.78
CA THR A 103 11.06 11.28 -5.04
C THR A 103 11.40 12.76 -5.17
N LEU A 104 10.44 13.64 -4.89
CA LEU A 104 10.63 15.08 -4.99
C LEU A 104 11.23 15.69 -3.71
N HIS A 105 11.13 15.00 -2.57
CA HIS A 105 11.52 15.49 -1.24
C HIS A 105 10.89 16.86 -0.92
N LYS A 106 9.61 17.00 -1.26
CA LYS A 106 8.81 18.22 -1.04
C LYS A 106 7.64 17.91 -0.12
N ARG A 107 7.02 18.97 0.38
CA ARG A 107 5.78 18.95 1.16
C ARG A 107 4.71 19.77 0.44
N LEU A 108 3.46 19.64 0.86
CA LEU A 108 2.41 20.55 0.40
C LEU A 108 2.79 22.00 0.67
N GLY A 109 2.51 22.86 -0.31
CA GLY A 109 2.88 24.27 -0.31
C GLY A 109 4.28 24.55 -0.84
N ASP A 110 5.17 23.56 -0.93
CA ASP A 110 6.48 23.75 -1.52
C ASP A 110 6.37 23.95 -3.05
N GLU A 111 7.39 24.62 -3.60
CA GLU A 111 7.52 24.88 -5.02
C GLU A 111 8.64 24.06 -5.67
N LEU A 112 8.44 23.72 -6.93
CA LEU A 112 9.44 23.15 -7.84
C LEU A 112 9.59 24.05 -9.05
N GLU A 113 10.82 24.42 -9.37
CA GLU A 113 11.14 25.23 -10.55
C GLU A 113 11.29 24.35 -11.79
N LEU A 114 10.62 24.73 -12.87
CA LEU A 114 10.57 24.04 -14.16
C LEU A 114 10.75 25.05 -15.29
N VAL A 115 10.98 24.55 -16.50
CA VAL A 115 11.21 25.39 -17.69
C VAL A 115 10.10 25.13 -18.71
N ASP A 116 9.49 26.20 -19.24
CA ASP A 116 8.43 26.13 -20.24
C ASP A 116 8.95 25.71 -21.63
N GLY A 117 8.08 25.60 -22.64
CA GLY A 117 8.49 25.23 -24.01
C GLY A 117 9.39 26.28 -24.70
N ARG A 118 9.43 27.50 -24.16
CA ARG A 118 10.19 28.65 -24.69
C ARG A 118 11.47 28.91 -23.91
N GLY A 119 11.83 28.04 -22.96
CA GLY A 119 13.03 28.20 -22.12
C GLY A 119 12.86 29.15 -20.93
N ARG A 120 11.63 29.59 -20.60
CA ARG A 120 11.35 30.49 -19.49
C ARG A 120 11.12 29.70 -18.20
N PRO A 121 11.68 30.12 -17.06
CA PRO A 121 11.41 29.47 -15.79
C PRO A 121 9.97 29.76 -15.33
N PHE A 122 9.32 28.74 -14.78
CA PHE A 122 8.06 28.85 -14.05
C PHE A 122 8.12 27.91 -12.83
N ARG A 123 7.22 28.09 -11.88
CA ARG A 123 7.17 27.24 -10.69
C ARG A 123 5.86 26.50 -10.60
N VAL A 124 5.92 25.27 -10.13
CA VAL A 124 4.73 24.51 -9.72
C VAL A 124 4.67 24.47 -8.20
N ARG A 125 3.50 24.76 -7.63
CA ARG A 125 3.25 24.66 -6.18
C ARG A 125 2.34 23.49 -5.89
N PHE A 126 2.75 22.59 -5.00
CA PHE A 126 1.97 21.41 -4.66
C PHE A 126 0.80 21.77 -3.74
N VAL A 127 -0.43 21.71 -4.25
CA VAL A 127 -1.64 22.14 -3.53
C VAL A 127 -2.41 20.98 -2.89
N ALA A 128 -2.27 19.77 -3.44
CA ALA A 128 -2.83 18.55 -2.87
C ALA A 128 -2.02 17.33 -3.34
N ALA A 129 -2.19 16.21 -2.65
CA ALA A 129 -1.54 14.95 -2.98
C ALA A 129 -2.55 13.78 -3.09
N LEU A 130 -2.38 12.97 -4.14
CA LEU A 130 -3.16 11.75 -4.33
C LEU A 130 -2.69 10.66 -3.36
N ALA A 131 -3.60 9.74 -3.04
CA ALA A 131 -3.33 8.54 -2.27
C ALA A 131 -3.35 7.33 -3.21
N ASP A 132 -2.23 6.62 -3.34
CA ASP A 132 -2.16 5.33 -4.03
C ASP A 132 -2.73 5.38 -5.45
N SER A 133 -2.08 6.17 -6.30
CA SER A 133 -2.58 6.49 -7.65
C SER A 133 -1.74 5.87 -8.77
N VAL A 134 -2.40 5.45 -9.86
CA VAL A 134 -1.72 5.05 -11.12
C VAL A 134 -0.92 6.15 -11.79
N LEU A 135 -1.13 7.40 -11.35
CA LEU A 135 -0.42 8.60 -11.79
C LEU A 135 0.82 8.89 -10.91
N GLN A 136 1.28 7.91 -10.14
CA GLN A 136 2.50 8.03 -9.36
C GLN A 136 3.69 8.35 -10.27
N GLY A 137 4.47 9.35 -9.86
CA GLY A 137 5.62 9.87 -10.61
C GLY A 137 5.31 10.93 -11.65
N ASP A 138 4.04 11.30 -11.83
CA ASP A 138 3.63 12.38 -12.71
C ASP A 138 3.19 13.61 -11.92
N VAL A 139 3.57 14.80 -12.40
CA VAL A 139 3.10 16.09 -11.85
C VAL A 139 1.92 16.58 -12.68
N LEU A 140 0.77 16.77 -12.04
CA LEU A 140 -0.51 17.07 -12.66
C LEU A 140 -0.78 18.58 -12.59
N ILE A 141 -1.05 19.21 -13.73
CA ILE A 141 -1.44 20.62 -13.85
C ILE A 141 -2.71 20.76 -14.71
N ALA A 142 -3.44 21.86 -14.57
CA ALA A 142 -4.61 22.12 -15.41
C ALA A 142 -4.22 22.16 -16.91
N GLU A 143 -5.01 21.52 -17.76
CA GLU A 143 -4.76 21.41 -19.21
C GLU A 143 -4.61 22.79 -19.85
N ALA A 144 -5.46 23.75 -19.49
CA ALA A 144 -5.37 25.13 -20.00
C ALA A 144 -4.03 25.81 -19.67
N ARG A 145 -3.42 25.46 -18.52
CA ARG A 145 -2.08 25.96 -18.14
C ARG A 145 -0.99 25.23 -18.89
N PHE A 146 -1.14 23.92 -19.05
CA PHE A 146 -0.23 23.10 -19.84
C PHE A 146 -0.10 23.64 -21.28
N GLU A 147 -1.22 23.97 -21.94
CA GLU A 147 -1.23 24.50 -23.30
C GLU A 147 -0.55 25.88 -23.42
N ALA A 148 -0.72 26.75 -22.41
CA ALA A 148 -0.07 28.06 -22.39
C ALA A 148 1.47 27.95 -22.26
N LEU A 149 1.92 27.02 -21.42
CA LEU A 149 3.34 26.75 -21.15
C LEU A 149 4.01 25.96 -22.27
N PHE A 150 3.29 25.04 -22.91
CA PHE A 150 3.79 24.09 -23.91
C PHE A 150 2.93 24.11 -25.18
N PRO A 151 2.94 25.20 -25.96
CA PRO A 151 2.14 25.31 -27.18
C PRO A 151 2.54 24.27 -28.26
N ASP A 152 3.80 23.84 -28.25
CA ASP A 152 4.36 22.92 -29.24
C ASP A 152 4.02 21.45 -28.95
N GLU A 153 3.57 21.14 -27.73
CA GLU A 153 3.15 19.80 -27.32
C GLU A 153 1.69 19.57 -27.75
N ALA A 154 1.52 19.19 -29.02
CA ALA A 154 0.21 18.93 -29.61
C ALA A 154 -0.36 17.55 -29.25
N GLY A 155 -1.69 17.50 -29.10
CA GLY A 155 -2.45 16.27 -28.93
C GLY A 155 -2.38 15.64 -27.53
N GLN A 156 -2.99 14.46 -27.44
CA GLN A 156 -3.10 13.67 -26.22
C GLN A 156 -2.30 12.38 -26.39
N ARG A 157 -1.51 12.03 -25.37
CA ARG A 157 -0.54 10.92 -25.44
C ARG A 157 -0.74 9.88 -24.33
N ALA A 158 -1.56 10.19 -23.34
CA ALA A 158 -1.98 9.25 -22.31
C ALA A 158 -3.49 9.33 -22.13
N PHE A 159 -4.12 8.20 -21.78
CA PHE A 159 -5.56 8.07 -21.64
C PHE A 159 -5.85 7.20 -20.43
N LEU A 160 -6.84 7.61 -19.63
CA LEU A 160 -7.45 6.75 -18.63
C LEU A 160 -8.79 6.29 -19.20
N LEU A 161 -9.03 4.99 -19.16
CA LEU A 161 -10.28 4.39 -19.60
C LEU A 161 -10.98 3.79 -18.39
N ASP A 162 -12.18 4.29 -18.10
CA ASP A 162 -13.06 3.71 -17.10
C ASP A 162 -14.08 2.83 -17.82
N ALA A 163 -14.01 1.52 -17.59
CA ALA A 163 -14.85 0.54 -18.25
C ALA A 163 -15.37 -0.48 -17.23
N PRO A 164 -16.59 -1.02 -17.43
CA PRO A 164 -17.11 -2.10 -16.58
C PRO A 164 -16.13 -3.29 -16.53
N PRO A 165 -15.87 -3.86 -15.34
CA PRO A 165 -14.81 -4.87 -15.16
C PRO A 165 -15.02 -6.11 -16.02
N GLU A 166 -16.27 -6.48 -16.28
CA GLU A 166 -16.66 -7.62 -17.12
C GLU A 166 -16.29 -7.43 -18.60
N ARG A 167 -16.27 -6.18 -19.07
CA ARG A 167 -15.99 -5.83 -20.48
C ARG A 167 -14.57 -5.33 -20.71
N ALA A 168 -13.84 -4.96 -19.65
CA ALA A 168 -12.55 -4.29 -19.73
C ALA A 168 -11.52 -5.08 -20.56
N ALA A 169 -11.43 -6.40 -20.39
CA ALA A 169 -10.48 -7.23 -21.14
C ALA A 169 -10.81 -7.27 -22.65
N VAL A 170 -12.08 -7.50 -23.00
CA VAL A 170 -12.53 -7.55 -24.39
C VAL A 170 -12.36 -6.18 -25.07
N LEU A 171 -12.68 -5.10 -24.35
CA LEU A 171 -12.49 -3.74 -24.83
C LEU A 171 -11.00 -3.42 -25.03
N ALA A 172 -10.13 -3.83 -24.11
CA ALA A 172 -8.69 -3.61 -24.22
C ALA A 172 -8.12 -4.31 -25.46
N GLU A 173 -8.46 -5.57 -25.71
CA GLU A 173 -8.03 -6.27 -26.93
C GLU A 173 -8.57 -5.63 -28.22
N ARG A 174 -9.78 -5.07 -28.16
CA ARG A 174 -10.39 -4.39 -29.31
C ARG A 174 -9.69 -3.07 -29.60
N LEU A 175 -9.48 -2.24 -28.59
CA LEU A 175 -8.77 -0.97 -28.70
C LEU A 175 -7.31 -1.16 -29.10
N ALA A 176 -6.62 -2.16 -28.53
CA ALA A 176 -5.25 -2.48 -28.90
C ALA A 176 -5.10 -2.85 -30.38
N ARG A 177 -6.10 -3.53 -30.96
CA ARG A 177 -6.14 -3.85 -32.39
C ARG A 177 -6.51 -2.64 -33.24
N ALA A 178 -7.55 -1.91 -32.87
CA ALA A 178 -8.04 -0.77 -33.63
C ALA A 178 -7.01 0.39 -33.68
N LEU A 179 -6.21 0.54 -32.63
CA LEU A 179 -5.22 1.59 -32.49
C LEU A 179 -3.78 1.06 -32.51
N ALA A 180 -3.57 -0.12 -33.11
CA ALA A 180 -2.23 -0.71 -33.26
C ALA A 180 -1.28 0.19 -34.06
N ASP A 181 -1.79 0.82 -35.12
CA ASP A 181 -1.02 1.72 -36.00
C ASP A 181 -0.61 3.02 -35.29
N GLU A 182 -1.36 3.42 -34.24
CA GLU A 182 -1.05 4.56 -33.38
C GLU A 182 -0.09 4.20 -32.24
N GLY A 183 0.30 2.92 -32.12
CA GLY A 183 1.16 2.42 -31.05
C GLY A 183 0.50 2.44 -29.67
N LEU A 184 -0.82 2.26 -29.60
CA LEU A 184 -1.53 2.23 -28.33
C LEU A 184 -1.12 1.01 -27.49
N THR A 185 -0.57 1.28 -26.31
CA THR A 185 -0.33 0.27 -25.28
C THR A 185 -1.34 0.45 -24.16
N LEU A 186 -2.11 -0.60 -23.87
CA LEU A 186 -3.07 -0.61 -22.78
C LEU A 186 -2.52 -1.46 -21.64
N VAL A 187 -2.55 -0.89 -20.43
CA VAL A 187 -2.12 -1.56 -19.21
C VAL A 187 -3.28 -1.53 -18.23
N PRO A 188 -3.75 -2.68 -17.72
CA PRO A 188 -4.76 -2.72 -16.67
C PRO A 188 -4.30 -1.93 -15.43
N THR A 189 -5.23 -1.22 -14.80
CA THR A 189 -4.96 -0.42 -13.59
C THR A 189 -4.31 -1.25 -12.48
N HIS A 190 -4.78 -2.48 -12.25
CA HIS A 190 -4.23 -3.36 -11.22
C HIS A 190 -2.78 -3.75 -11.52
N GLU A 191 -2.44 -4.08 -12.77
CA GLU A 191 -1.08 -4.43 -13.17
C GLU A 191 -0.14 -3.24 -13.03
N ARG A 192 -0.59 -2.03 -13.39
CA ARG A 192 0.18 -0.80 -13.18
C ARG A 192 0.43 -0.54 -11.69
N LEU A 193 -0.58 -0.70 -10.84
CA LEU A 193 -0.42 -0.53 -9.38
C LEU A 193 0.50 -1.60 -8.79
N ASP A 194 0.39 -2.86 -9.23
CA ASP A 194 1.27 -3.95 -8.78
C ASP A 194 2.74 -3.68 -9.14
N LEU A 195 3.00 -3.10 -10.32
CA LEU A 195 4.35 -2.69 -10.72
C LEU A 195 4.88 -1.56 -9.84
N LEU A 196 4.06 -0.53 -9.56
CA LEU A 196 4.44 0.58 -8.70
C LEU A 196 4.68 0.12 -7.25
N HIS A 197 3.91 -0.86 -6.78
CA HIS A 197 4.04 -1.45 -5.45
C HIS A 197 5.02 -2.60 -5.36
N GLY A 198 5.61 -3.07 -6.47
CA GLY A 198 6.42 -4.28 -6.51
C GLY A 198 7.61 -4.23 -5.53
N VAL A 199 8.28 -3.08 -5.43
CA VAL A 199 9.40 -2.86 -4.50
C VAL A 199 8.93 -2.92 -3.04
N GLN A 200 7.84 -2.20 -2.72
CA GLN A 200 7.28 -2.17 -1.37
C GLN A 200 6.77 -3.54 -0.93
N ASN A 201 6.05 -4.24 -1.81
CA ASN A 201 5.49 -5.56 -1.53
C ASN A 201 6.60 -6.61 -1.34
N THR A 202 7.69 -6.52 -2.11
CA THR A 202 8.86 -7.38 -1.93
C THR A 202 9.51 -7.16 -0.56
N TYR A 203 9.68 -5.89 -0.15
CA TYR A 203 10.23 -5.54 1.16
C TYR A 203 9.35 -6.05 2.31
N LEU A 204 8.03 -5.84 2.21
CA LEU A 204 7.06 -6.38 3.18
C LEU A 204 7.11 -7.90 3.24
N THR A 205 7.23 -8.57 2.09
CA THR A 205 7.34 -10.04 2.00
C THR A 205 8.58 -10.55 2.73
N ILE A 206 9.74 -9.89 2.57
CA ILE A 206 10.97 -10.26 3.28
C ILE A 206 10.77 -10.14 4.80
N PHE A 207 10.19 -9.03 5.27
CA PHE A 207 9.92 -8.86 6.69
C PHE A 207 8.89 -9.83 7.25
N GLN A 208 7.85 -10.15 6.47
CA GLN A 208 6.89 -11.18 6.85
C GLN A 208 7.56 -12.56 6.92
N ALA A 209 8.47 -12.88 5.99
CA ALA A 209 9.24 -14.11 6.01
C ALA A 209 10.15 -14.19 7.25
N LEU A 210 10.88 -13.11 7.56
CA LEU A 210 11.72 -13.03 8.76
C LEU A 210 10.90 -13.09 10.05
N GLY A 211 9.76 -12.39 10.10
CA GLY A 211 8.82 -12.45 11.22
C GLY A 211 8.21 -13.84 11.40
N GLY A 212 7.83 -14.49 10.30
CA GLY A 212 7.34 -15.87 10.29
C GLY A 212 8.39 -16.87 10.77
N LEU A 213 9.65 -16.73 10.34
CA LEU A 213 10.77 -17.52 10.83
C LEU A 213 11.00 -17.27 12.33
N GLY A 214 10.92 -16.02 12.78
CA GLY A 214 10.97 -15.65 14.20
C GLY A 214 9.85 -16.33 15.00
N LEU A 215 8.63 -16.40 14.47
CA LEU A 215 7.52 -17.08 15.12
C LEU A 215 7.74 -18.60 15.21
N VAL A 216 8.29 -19.23 14.18
CA VAL A 216 8.65 -20.65 14.18
C VAL A 216 9.72 -20.94 15.24
N LEU A 217 10.80 -20.17 15.25
CA LEU A 217 11.87 -20.31 16.24
C LEU A 217 11.37 -20.04 17.66
N GLY A 218 10.56 -19.01 17.85
CA GLY A 218 9.93 -18.69 19.13
C GLY A 218 9.01 -19.80 19.63
N SER A 219 8.23 -20.41 18.74
CA SER A 219 7.37 -21.55 19.05
C SER A 219 8.17 -22.79 19.46
N ALA A 220 9.25 -23.11 18.75
CA ALA A 220 10.15 -24.21 19.11
C ALA A 220 10.87 -23.95 20.45
N GLY A 221 11.29 -22.70 20.69
CA GLY A 221 11.86 -22.26 21.96
C GLY A 221 10.88 -22.39 23.12
N LEU A 222 9.61 -22.02 22.92
CA LEU A 222 8.54 -22.19 23.89
C LEU A 222 8.34 -23.68 24.23
N LEU A 223 8.32 -24.56 23.23
CA LEU A 223 8.22 -26.01 23.47
C LEU A 223 9.40 -26.51 24.33
N ALA A 224 10.64 -26.11 23.99
CA ALA A 224 11.82 -26.49 24.75
C ALA A 224 11.76 -26.00 26.21
N LEU A 225 11.29 -24.76 26.42
CA LEU A 225 11.12 -24.18 27.76
C LEU A 225 10.05 -24.92 28.57
N VAL A 226 8.90 -25.24 27.97
CA VAL A 226 7.83 -26.01 28.62
C VAL A 226 8.30 -27.40 29.00
N LEU A 227 9.02 -28.08 28.11
CA LEU A 227 9.60 -29.40 28.40
C LEU A 227 10.61 -29.33 29.55
N ARG A 228 11.49 -28.33 29.54
CA ARG A 228 12.46 -28.09 30.61
C ARG A 228 11.76 -27.85 31.96
N SER A 229 10.78 -26.94 31.99
CA SER A 229 10.00 -26.65 33.19
C SER A 229 9.28 -27.88 33.73
N ALA A 230 8.73 -28.71 32.82
CA ALA A 230 8.08 -29.96 33.20
C ALA A 230 9.07 -30.97 33.81
N VAL A 231 10.32 -31.02 33.35
CA VAL A 231 11.39 -31.88 33.92
C VAL A 231 11.80 -31.40 35.30
N GLU A 232 12.07 -30.11 35.46
CA GLU A 232 12.49 -29.49 36.73
C GLU A 232 11.42 -29.68 37.83
N ARG A 233 10.13 -29.66 37.46
CA ARG A 233 8.99 -29.82 38.39
C ARG A 233 8.45 -31.24 38.50
N ARG A 234 9.15 -32.25 37.96
CA ARG A 234 8.71 -33.66 38.07
C ARG A 234 8.57 -34.13 39.51
N GLY A 235 9.47 -33.69 40.41
CA GLY A 235 9.44 -34.07 41.82
C GLY A 235 8.16 -33.59 42.51
N GLU A 236 7.79 -32.33 42.31
CA GLU A 236 6.55 -31.73 42.83
C GLU A 236 5.31 -32.47 42.32
N LEU A 237 5.24 -32.73 41.01
CA LEU A 237 4.12 -33.43 40.37
C LEU A 237 4.00 -34.89 40.86
N ALA A 238 5.12 -35.56 41.12
CA ALA A 238 5.14 -36.91 41.66
C ALA A 238 4.67 -36.95 43.12
N LEU A 239 5.04 -35.95 43.93
CA LEU A 239 4.55 -35.82 45.30
C LEU A 239 3.04 -35.58 45.34
N MET A 240 2.52 -34.66 44.52
CA MET A 240 1.08 -34.43 44.41
C MET A 240 0.34 -35.69 43.93
N ARG A 241 0.92 -36.46 43.01
CA ARG A 241 0.37 -37.75 42.58
C ARG A 241 0.31 -38.76 43.73
N ALA A 242 1.33 -38.81 44.60
CA ALA A 242 1.36 -39.68 45.77
C ALA A 242 0.32 -39.28 46.83
N LEU A 243 0.00 -37.99 46.94
CA LEU A 243 -1.06 -37.46 47.80
C LEU A 243 -2.49 -37.69 47.25
N GLY A 244 -2.63 -38.27 46.05
CA GLY A 244 -3.92 -38.69 45.50
C GLY A 244 -4.43 -37.88 44.32
N PHE A 245 -3.71 -36.84 43.86
CA PHE A 245 -4.14 -36.07 42.67
C PHE A 245 -4.13 -36.94 41.40
N SER A 246 -5.18 -36.82 40.59
CA SER A 246 -5.31 -37.51 39.31
C SER A 246 -4.34 -36.95 38.26
N LYS A 247 -4.00 -37.76 37.25
CA LYS A 247 -3.18 -37.29 36.12
C LYS A 247 -3.84 -36.15 35.34
N ALA A 248 -5.18 -36.09 35.34
CA ALA A 248 -5.92 -35.06 34.64
C ALA A 248 -5.85 -33.72 35.38
N GLU A 249 -5.99 -33.73 36.72
CA GLU A 249 -5.85 -32.53 37.55
C GLU A 249 -4.44 -31.93 37.45
N LEU A 250 -3.41 -32.77 37.53
CA LEU A 250 -2.02 -32.32 37.39
C LEU A 250 -1.74 -31.73 36.00
N ARG A 251 -2.32 -32.32 34.95
CA ARG A 251 -2.23 -31.79 33.59
C ARG A 251 -2.87 -30.40 33.48
N TRP A 252 -4.10 -30.24 33.97
CA TRP A 252 -4.81 -28.95 33.89
C TRP A 252 -4.14 -27.86 34.72
N LEU A 253 -3.62 -28.19 35.90
CA LEU A 253 -2.86 -27.26 36.73
C LEU A 253 -1.62 -26.74 35.99
N PHE A 254 -0.79 -27.66 35.47
CA PHE A 254 0.41 -27.28 34.73
C PHE A 254 0.09 -26.52 33.44
N LEU A 255 -0.93 -26.94 32.69
CA LEU A 255 -1.38 -26.24 31.49
C LEU A 255 -1.86 -24.82 31.80
N GLY A 256 -2.63 -24.63 32.87
CA GLY A 256 -3.12 -23.31 33.27
C GLY A 256 -1.98 -22.35 33.62
N GLU A 257 -0.98 -22.83 34.34
CA GLU A 257 0.20 -22.04 34.70
C GLU A 257 1.01 -21.61 33.48
N GLN A 258 1.33 -22.56 32.60
CA GLN A 258 2.12 -22.29 31.40
C GLN A 258 1.34 -21.45 30.38
N ALA A 259 0.04 -21.71 30.20
CA ALA A 259 -0.81 -20.89 29.34
C ALA A 259 -0.92 -19.46 29.88
N GLY A 260 -1.02 -19.27 31.20
CA GLY A 260 -1.00 -17.96 31.83
C GLY A 260 0.27 -17.18 31.48
N LEU A 261 1.44 -17.82 31.56
CA LEU A 261 2.71 -17.21 31.19
C LEU A 261 2.77 -16.83 29.70
N VAL A 262 2.24 -17.68 28.81
CA VAL A 262 2.16 -17.37 27.37
C VAL A 262 1.27 -16.15 27.11
N TRP A 263 0.10 -16.06 27.75
CA TRP A 263 -0.79 -14.91 27.58
C TRP A 263 -0.21 -13.61 28.16
N ILE A 264 0.45 -13.67 29.31
CA ILE A 264 1.16 -12.52 29.87
C ILE A 264 2.28 -12.07 28.93
N GLY A 265 3.07 -13.01 28.42
CA GLY A 265 4.12 -12.73 27.44
C GLY A 265 3.56 -12.10 26.16
N LEU A 266 2.42 -12.59 25.66
CA LEU A 266 1.74 -12.03 24.50
C LEU A 266 1.27 -10.59 24.74
N VAL A 267 0.68 -10.30 25.90
CA VAL A 267 0.25 -8.94 26.26
C VAL A 267 1.45 -8.00 26.35
N VAL A 268 2.52 -8.41 27.04
CA VAL A 268 3.74 -7.60 27.15
C VAL A 268 4.37 -7.35 25.78
N GLY A 269 4.46 -8.38 24.93
CA GLY A 269 4.97 -8.26 23.57
C GLY A 269 4.10 -7.34 22.69
N ALA A 270 2.77 -7.44 22.80
CA ALA A 270 1.85 -6.58 22.08
C ALA A 270 1.97 -5.11 22.51
N LEU A 271 2.11 -4.84 23.82
CA LEU A 271 2.34 -3.50 24.34
C LEU A 271 3.69 -2.93 23.88
N ALA A 272 4.75 -3.74 23.90
CA ALA A 272 6.05 -3.32 23.39
C ALA A 272 6.01 -3.00 21.89
N GLY A 273 5.34 -3.83 21.09
CA GLY A 273 5.12 -3.59 19.67
C GLY A 273 4.32 -2.32 19.42
N LEU A 274 3.27 -2.08 20.21
CA LEU A 274 2.48 -0.85 20.12
C LEU A 274 3.36 0.38 20.38
N CYS A 275 4.19 0.37 21.42
CA CYS A 275 5.10 1.49 21.73
C CYS A 275 6.05 1.85 20.57
N VAL A 276 6.51 0.86 19.80
CA VAL A 276 7.36 1.08 18.63
C VAL A 276 6.59 1.70 17.46
N VAL A 277 5.32 1.32 17.28
CA VAL A 277 4.48 1.79 16.16
C VAL A 277 3.81 3.13 16.48
N LEU A 278 3.63 3.50 17.74
CA LEU A 278 2.98 4.75 18.17
C LEU A 278 3.44 6.01 17.41
N PRO A 279 4.76 6.27 17.19
CA PRO A 279 5.22 7.49 16.52
C PRO A 279 4.87 7.56 15.03
N SER A 280 4.63 6.42 14.38
CA SER A 280 4.33 6.33 12.95
C SER A 280 2.84 6.17 12.64
N LEU A 281 1.99 6.13 13.67
CA LEU A 281 0.54 6.08 13.48
C LEU A 281 0.02 7.44 13.05
N ASP A 282 -0.23 7.60 11.75
CA ASP A 282 -1.16 8.62 11.28
C ASP A 282 -2.59 8.20 11.67
N PHE A 283 -3.18 8.92 12.62
CA PHE A 283 -4.53 8.68 13.14
C PHE A 283 -5.65 8.77 12.07
N GLY A 284 -5.33 9.22 10.85
CA GLY A 284 -6.24 9.28 9.70
C GLY A 284 -6.33 7.99 8.89
N ALA A 285 -5.34 7.08 8.99
CA ALA A 285 -5.38 5.78 8.33
C ALA A 285 -6.00 4.76 9.28
N LEU A 286 -7.20 4.25 8.94
CA LEU A 286 -7.78 3.08 9.59
C LEU A 286 -6.89 1.87 9.31
N HIS A 287 -5.86 1.69 10.13
CA HIS A 287 -5.08 0.47 10.14
C HIS A 287 -6.03 -0.69 10.45
N PRO A 288 -5.93 -1.83 9.74
CA PRO A 288 -6.85 -2.94 9.95
C PRO A 288 -6.60 -3.59 11.31
N LEU A 289 -7.13 -3.00 12.39
CA LEU A 289 -7.10 -3.52 13.76
C LEU A 289 -7.62 -4.97 13.82
N ARG A 290 -8.51 -5.32 12.90
CA ARG A 290 -9.01 -6.68 12.69
C ARG A 290 -7.88 -7.67 12.35
N THR A 291 -6.97 -7.34 11.43
CA THR A 291 -5.89 -8.28 11.06
C THR A 291 -4.87 -8.41 12.18
N LEU A 292 -4.56 -7.32 12.89
CA LEU A 292 -3.72 -7.36 14.09
C LEU A 292 -4.35 -8.25 15.18
N ALA A 293 -5.63 -8.04 15.48
CA ALA A 293 -6.35 -8.86 16.47
C ALA A 293 -6.37 -10.34 16.07
N LEU A 294 -6.65 -10.65 14.80
CA LEU A 294 -6.60 -12.02 14.28
C LEU A 294 -5.21 -12.65 14.43
N LEU A 295 -4.14 -11.89 14.14
CA LEU A 295 -2.77 -12.36 14.28
C LEU A 295 -2.40 -12.63 15.75
N LEU A 296 -2.74 -11.73 16.66
CA LEU A 296 -2.49 -11.91 18.10
C LEU A 296 -3.25 -13.14 18.64
N VAL A 297 -4.50 -13.32 18.24
CA VAL A 297 -5.30 -14.51 18.60
C VAL A 297 -4.66 -15.77 18.02
N ALA A 298 -4.23 -15.77 16.76
CA ALA A 298 -3.58 -16.91 16.14
C ALA A 298 -2.26 -17.29 16.85
N VAL A 299 -1.46 -16.30 17.26
CA VAL A 299 -0.22 -16.51 18.04
C VAL A 299 -0.53 -17.04 19.44
N GLY A 300 -1.55 -16.53 20.12
CA GLY A 300 -1.99 -17.06 21.41
C GLY A 300 -2.47 -18.52 21.32
N LEU A 301 -3.27 -18.83 20.31
CA LEU A 301 -3.74 -20.20 20.05
C LEU A 301 -2.59 -21.15 19.68
N SER A 302 -1.64 -20.71 18.86
CA SER A 302 -0.47 -21.55 18.53
C SER A 302 0.39 -21.80 19.77
N GLY A 303 0.66 -20.77 20.58
CA GLY A 303 1.40 -20.88 21.83
C GLY A 303 0.76 -21.84 22.83
N THR A 304 -0.56 -21.73 23.04
CA THR A 304 -1.30 -22.68 23.88
C THR A 304 -1.29 -24.10 23.32
N GLY A 305 -1.34 -24.26 22.00
CA GLY A 305 -1.15 -25.55 21.32
C GLY A 305 0.22 -26.19 21.61
N TRP A 306 1.30 -25.41 21.55
CA TRP A 306 2.66 -25.87 21.88
C TRP A 306 2.81 -26.24 23.36
N VAL A 307 2.24 -25.44 24.26
CA VAL A 307 2.19 -25.76 25.70
C VAL A 307 1.45 -27.08 25.93
N TRP A 308 0.32 -27.28 25.26
CA TRP A 308 -0.46 -28.52 25.36
C TRP A 308 0.33 -29.74 24.87
N LEU A 309 1.01 -29.61 23.74
CA LEU A 309 1.87 -30.66 23.20
C LEU A 309 3.05 -30.97 24.14
N GLY A 310 3.72 -29.95 24.67
CA GLY A 310 4.83 -30.11 25.61
C GLY A 310 4.40 -30.78 26.93
N ALA A 311 3.29 -30.32 27.52
CA ALA A 311 2.74 -30.89 28.75
C ALA A 311 2.31 -32.35 28.56
N THR A 312 1.63 -32.67 27.46
CA THR A 312 1.20 -34.05 27.18
C THR A 312 2.38 -34.98 26.93
N ALA A 313 3.43 -34.53 26.24
CA ALA A 313 4.66 -35.28 26.05
C ALA A 313 5.39 -35.53 27.38
N ALA A 314 5.53 -34.52 28.24
CA ALA A 314 6.25 -34.63 29.50
C ALA A 314 5.55 -35.55 30.53
N LEU A 315 4.21 -35.57 30.53
CA LEU A 315 3.40 -36.29 31.52
C LEU A 315 3.04 -37.72 31.10
N ARG A 316 3.42 -38.16 29.89
CA ARG A 316 3.24 -39.55 29.42
C ARG A 316 4.27 -40.54 29.99
N GLY A 317 5.40 -40.07 30.53
CA GLY A 317 6.44 -40.93 31.10
C GLY A 317 6.07 -41.57 32.46
N PRO A 318 6.74 -42.67 32.86
CA PRO A 318 6.53 -43.29 34.17
C PRO A 318 7.05 -42.38 35.29
N MET A 319 6.16 -41.58 35.87
CA MET A 319 6.46 -40.61 36.94
C MET A 319 7.09 -41.26 38.19
N LEU A 320 6.76 -42.53 38.48
CA LEU A 320 7.26 -43.27 39.64
C LEU A 320 8.75 -43.67 39.52
N ALA A 321 9.29 -43.77 38.30
CA ALA A 321 10.71 -44.08 38.11
C ALA A 321 11.62 -42.91 38.50
N ALA A 322 11.07 -41.69 38.61
CA ALA A 322 11.84 -40.50 38.99
C ALA A 322 12.13 -40.45 40.51
N LEU A 323 11.32 -41.08 41.36
CA LEU A 323 11.56 -41.13 42.80
C LEU A 323 12.73 -42.05 43.20
N ASN A 324 13.14 -42.98 42.33
CA ASN A 324 14.24 -43.92 42.59
C ASN A 324 15.61 -43.40 42.15
N ARG A 325 15.73 -42.12 41.75
CA ARG A 325 16.98 -41.52 41.25
C ARG A 325 17.61 -40.46 42.16
N GLU A 326 17.03 -40.21 43.32
CA GLU A 326 17.70 -39.52 44.44
C GLU A 326 18.01 -40.54 45.54
#